data_AF-A0A848UUM7-F1
#
_entry.id   AF-A0A848UUM7-F1
#
_cell.length_a   1.000
_cell.length_b   1.000
_cell.length_c   1.000
_cell.angle_alpha   90.00
_cell.angle_beta   90.00
_cell.angle_gamma   90.00
#
_symmetry.space_group_name_H-M   'P 1'
#
loop_
_entity.id
_entity.type
_entity.pdbx_description
1 polymer ?
#
loop_
_entity_poly.entity_id
_entity_poly.type
_entity_poly.pdbx_seq_one_letter_code
_entity_poly.pdbx_strand_id
1 'polypeptide(L)'
;MLSTSAAAQSFEDITSTCGVFAYIQDDVTGNGLSFYDWNKDGLDDLSFCQVGTSPQFFLNNGDETFTEMSSFFNSNGVMRQLSWVDFDNDGDADIFVAYDGSPLRLYENDGDLNFTNVAQSAGFPTTYVRNYGFCWGDYDQDGWLDVYVSSYWDPTFDQSYETENHLYHNNGDGTFSDVTIETNTSDGYTSTLAPIWWDYDNDGDADLYVV
;
A
#
# COMPACT_ATOMS: atom_id res chain seq x y z
N MET A 1 -34.83 -14.88 26.95
CA MET A 1 -34.50 -13.46 26.82
C MET A 1 -33.07 -13.37 26.31
N LEU A 2 -32.87 -12.98 25.06
CA LEU A 2 -31.56 -12.55 24.56
C LEU A 2 -31.81 -11.21 23.86
N SER A 3 -31.45 -10.14 24.55
CA SER A 3 -31.40 -8.78 24.04
C SER A 3 -29.95 -8.34 24.22
N THR A 4 -29.14 -8.57 23.22
CA THR A 4 -27.85 -7.90 23.06
C THR A 4 -28.01 -6.98 21.86
N SER A 5 -28.54 -5.78 22.11
CA SER A 5 -28.41 -4.69 21.16
C SER A 5 -26.91 -4.37 21.07
N ALA A 6 -26.32 -4.49 19.90
CA ALA A 6 -25.03 -3.87 19.64
C ALA A 6 -25.21 -2.35 19.87
N ALA A 7 -24.56 -1.82 20.90
CA ALA A 7 -24.46 -0.38 21.05
C ALA A 7 -23.49 0.11 19.97
N ALA A 8 -24.00 0.83 18.97
CA ALA A 8 -23.13 1.51 18.01
C ALA A 8 -22.33 2.58 18.76
N GLN A 9 -21.02 2.57 18.60
CA GLN A 9 -20.19 3.71 19.03
C GLN A 9 -20.54 4.93 18.18
N SER A 10 -20.54 6.11 18.79
CA SER A 10 -20.64 7.37 18.07
C SER A 10 -19.25 7.75 17.55
N PHE A 11 -19.17 8.17 16.29
CA PHE A 11 -17.96 8.70 15.69
C PHE A 11 -18.04 10.24 15.66
N GLU A 12 -16.92 10.89 15.95
CA GLU A 12 -16.74 12.34 15.86
C GLU A 12 -15.56 12.62 14.93
N ASP A 13 -15.73 13.57 14.00
CA ASP A 13 -14.63 14.04 13.17
C ASP A 13 -13.76 15.00 13.98
N ILE A 14 -12.55 14.55 14.30
CA ILE A 14 -11.56 15.30 15.07
C ILE A 14 -10.37 15.77 14.21
N THR A 15 -10.44 15.62 12.88
CA THR A 15 -9.32 15.83 11.95
C THR A 15 -8.64 17.19 12.16
N SER A 16 -9.45 18.25 12.23
CA SER A 16 -8.94 19.62 12.43
C SER A 16 -8.37 19.87 13.84
N THR A 17 -8.84 19.14 14.85
CA THR A 17 -8.41 19.31 16.25
C THR A 17 -7.19 18.47 16.60
N CYS A 18 -6.95 17.37 15.88
CA CYS A 18 -5.79 16.51 16.06
C CYS A 18 -4.58 16.92 15.22
N GLY A 19 -4.65 17.99 14.43
CA GLY A 19 -3.50 18.50 13.66
C GLY A 19 -3.25 17.79 12.32
N VAL A 20 -4.18 16.93 11.87
CA VAL A 20 -4.09 16.26 10.57
C VAL A 20 -4.79 17.12 9.51
N PHE A 21 -4.03 17.67 8.57
CA PHE A 21 -4.57 18.45 7.45
C PHE A 21 -4.04 17.89 6.13
N ALA A 22 -4.81 16.96 5.54
CA ALA A 22 -4.47 16.43 4.22
C ALA A 22 -4.91 17.39 3.12
N TYR A 23 -3.96 17.87 2.31
CA TYR A 23 -4.24 18.71 1.14
C TYR A 23 -4.31 17.85 -0.12
N ILE A 24 -5.42 17.14 -0.30
CA ILE A 24 -5.61 16.32 -1.51
C ILE A 24 -6.02 17.24 -2.66
N GLN A 25 -5.15 17.41 -3.66
CA GLN A 25 -5.55 18.06 -4.91
C GLN A 25 -6.53 17.17 -5.68
N ASP A 26 -7.78 17.65 -5.78
CA ASP A 26 -8.81 17.29 -6.77
C ASP A 26 -8.75 15.85 -7.27
N ASP A 27 -9.04 14.90 -6.39
CA ASP A 27 -9.26 13.51 -6.79
C ASP A 27 -10.66 13.03 -6.43
N VAL A 28 -11.30 12.43 -7.43
CA VAL A 28 -12.64 11.85 -7.37
C VAL A 28 -12.58 10.39 -6.83
N THR A 29 -11.39 9.78 -6.78
CA THR A 29 -11.21 8.34 -6.49
C THR A 29 -10.63 8.00 -5.11
N GLY A 30 -10.15 8.99 -4.36
CA GLY A 30 -9.65 8.80 -3.00
C GLY A 30 -8.20 8.29 -2.97
N ASN A 31 -7.50 8.61 -1.89
CA ASN A 31 -6.09 8.29 -1.68
C ASN A 31 -5.93 7.41 -0.44
N GLY A 32 -4.98 6.48 -0.51
CA GLY A 32 -4.63 5.62 0.61
C GLY A 32 -3.97 6.36 1.77
N LEU A 33 -4.09 5.76 2.94
CA LEU A 33 -3.35 6.10 4.14
C LEU A 33 -2.76 4.82 4.74
N SER A 34 -1.74 4.96 5.58
CA SER A 34 -1.22 3.86 6.38
C SER A 34 -0.83 4.31 7.77
N PHE A 35 -0.82 3.33 8.68
CA PHE A 35 -0.39 3.48 10.07
C PHE A 35 0.84 2.61 10.29
N TYR A 36 1.88 3.19 10.87
CA TYR A 36 3.10 2.46 11.22
C TYR A 36 3.95 3.26 12.21
N ASP A 37 4.46 2.61 13.26
CA ASP A 37 5.40 3.19 14.22
C ASP A 37 6.83 3.24 13.63
N TRP A 38 7.13 4.26 12.82
CA TRP A 38 8.44 4.37 12.16
C TRP A 38 9.53 4.87 13.10
N ASN A 39 9.18 5.56 14.19
CA ASN A 39 10.15 6.09 15.15
C ASN A 39 10.42 5.13 16.33
N LYS A 40 9.69 4.00 16.40
CA LYS A 40 9.77 2.94 17.40
C LYS A 40 9.44 3.44 18.82
N ASP A 41 8.51 4.39 18.95
CA ASP A 41 8.06 4.93 20.24
C ASP A 41 6.85 4.20 20.85
N GLY A 42 6.30 3.24 20.11
CA GLY A 42 5.15 2.43 20.49
C GLY A 42 3.81 3.02 20.07
N LEU A 43 3.80 4.10 19.28
CA LEU A 43 2.60 4.72 18.73
C LEU A 43 2.63 4.63 17.21
N ASP A 44 1.53 4.19 16.62
CA ASP A 44 1.41 4.23 15.17
C ASP A 44 1.34 5.68 14.70
N ASP A 45 2.24 6.02 13.79
CA ASP A 45 2.25 7.28 13.06
C ASP A 45 1.47 7.14 11.75
N LEU A 46 1.21 8.25 11.06
CA LEU A 46 0.26 8.30 9.94
C LEU A 46 0.89 8.81 8.64
N SER A 47 0.70 8.08 7.55
CA SER A 47 1.16 8.46 6.21
C SER A 47 -0.02 8.61 5.25
N PHE A 48 0.03 9.60 4.35
CA PHE A 48 -1.01 9.86 3.34
C PHE A 48 -0.46 9.94 1.92
N CYS A 49 -1.14 9.24 1.01
CA CYS A 49 -0.93 9.36 -0.43
C CYS A 49 -1.37 10.74 -0.94
N GLN A 50 -0.64 11.24 -1.94
CA GLN A 50 -0.88 12.55 -2.55
C GLN A 50 -0.97 12.48 -4.08
N VAL A 51 -1.52 13.55 -4.67
CA VAL A 51 -1.62 13.71 -6.12
C VAL A 51 -0.67 14.80 -6.58
N GLY A 52 0.25 14.46 -7.48
CA GLY A 52 1.18 15.40 -8.11
C GLY A 52 2.28 15.94 -7.20
N THR A 53 2.36 15.50 -5.94
CA THR A 53 3.35 15.93 -4.94
C THR A 53 3.77 14.74 -4.07
N SER A 54 4.76 14.95 -3.19
CA SER A 54 5.23 13.97 -2.21
C SER A 54 4.15 13.60 -1.18
N PRO A 55 4.20 12.39 -0.58
CA PRO A 55 3.28 11.99 0.48
C PRO A 55 3.45 12.86 1.74
N GLN A 56 2.41 12.89 2.57
CA GLN A 56 2.47 13.55 3.88
C GLN A 56 2.69 12.52 4.98
N PHE A 57 3.49 12.86 5.97
CA PHE A 57 3.76 12.04 7.16
C PHE A 57 3.43 12.85 8.40
N PHE A 58 2.86 12.19 9.39
CA PHE A 58 2.37 12.78 10.63
C PHE A 58 2.83 11.94 11.81
N LEU A 59 3.67 12.53 12.66
CA LEU A 59 4.12 11.89 13.91
C LEU A 59 3.02 11.97 14.96
N ASN A 60 2.70 10.84 15.58
CA ASN A 60 1.76 10.74 16.69
C ASN A 60 2.41 11.26 17.98
N ASN A 61 1.81 12.28 18.60
CA ASN A 61 2.37 12.90 19.80
C ASN A 61 2.01 12.15 21.09
N GLY A 62 1.15 11.11 21.02
CA GLY A 62 0.69 10.35 22.19
C GLY A 62 -0.37 11.06 23.04
N ASP A 63 -0.88 12.20 22.57
CA ASP A 63 -1.86 13.04 23.26
C ASP A 63 -3.09 13.36 22.37
N GLU A 64 -3.43 12.42 21.49
CA GLU A 64 -4.51 12.54 20.48
C GLU A 64 -4.24 13.59 19.39
N THR A 65 -3.01 14.13 19.32
CA THR A 65 -2.58 15.05 18.27
C THR A 65 -1.44 14.47 17.43
N PHE A 66 -1.28 15.05 16.24
CA PHE A 66 -0.27 14.69 15.26
C PHE A 66 0.54 15.93 14.84
N THR A 67 1.82 15.72 14.57
CA THR A 67 2.73 16.73 14.03
C THR A 67 3.09 16.39 12.59
N GLU A 68 2.77 17.26 11.63
CA GLU A 68 3.20 17.08 10.23
C GLU A 68 4.73 17.13 10.13
N MET A 69 5.30 16.12 9.48
CA MET A 69 6.72 15.95 9.23
C MET A 69 7.05 16.30 7.77
N SER A 70 8.34 16.55 7.51
CA SER A 70 8.80 16.64 6.11
C SER A 70 8.67 15.27 5.45
N SER A 71 8.29 15.25 4.18
CA SER A 71 8.26 14.00 3.40
C SER A 71 9.65 13.36 3.35
N PHE A 72 9.72 12.07 3.65
CA PHE A 72 10.98 11.31 3.64
C PHE A 72 11.56 11.12 2.23
N PHE A 73 10.69 11.09 1.23
CA PHE A 73 11.09 11.00 -0.17
C PHE A 73 10.26 11.95 -1.04
N ASN A 74 10.81 12.27 -2.21
CA ASN A 74 10.08 13.02 -3.22
C ASN A 74 9.39 12.06 -4.17
N SER A 75 8.12 12.33 -4.44
CA SER A 75 7.31 11.54 -5.35
C SER A 75 6.52 12.46 -6.26
N ASN A 76 6.17 11.94 -7.44
CA ASN A 76 5.25 12.57 -8.38
C ASN A 76 4.27 11.52 -8.91
N GLY A 77 3.22 11.98 -9.58
CA GLY A 77 2.14 11.10 -10.05
C GLY A 77 0.98 11.02 -9.06
N VAL A 78 0.06 10.11 -9.32
CA VAL A 78 -1.20 10.00 -8.60
C VAL A 78 -1.13 8.78 -7.68
N MET A 79 -0.78 8.97 -6.41
CA MET A 79 -0.64 7.86 -5.46
C MET A 79 -2.00 7.32 -5.04
N ARG A 80 -2.14 6.00 -5.03
CA ARG A 80 -3.40 5.31 -4.67
C ARG A 80 -3.33 4.58 -3.35
N GLN A 81 -2.22 3.91 -3.08
CA GLN A 81 -1.97 3.25 -1.80
C GLN A 81 -0.48 3.34 -1.45
N LEU A 82 -0.19 3.43 -0.15
CA LEU A 82 1.14 3.41 0.44
C LEU A 82 1.09 2.49 1.66
N SER A 83 2.07 1.59 1.79
CA SER A 83 2.26 0.80 3.00
C SER A 83 3.71 0.84 3.45
N TRP A 84 3.90 0.71 4.75
CA TRP A 84 5.17 0.33 5.33
C TRP A 84 5.30 -1.20 5.29
N VAL A 85 6.48 -1.72 4.98
CA VAL A 85 6.75 -3.16 4.85
C VAL A 85 8.25 -3.40 5.07
N ASP A 86 8.63 -4.47 5.77
CA ASP A 86 10.02 -4.94 5.81
C ASP A 86 10.13 -6.03 4.73
N PHE A 87 10.49 -5.66 3.49
CA PHE A 87 10.41 -6.59 2.35
C PHE A 87 11.64 -7.50 2.24
N ASP A 88 12.77 -7.08 2.83
CA ASP A 88 14.04 -7.80 2.77
C ASP A 88 14.48 -8.37 4.14
N ASN A 89 13.59 -8.33 5.14
CA ASN A 89 13.76 -8.90 6.47
C ASN A 89 15.00 -8.35 7.20
N ASP A 90 15.37 -7.08 6.97
CA ASP A 90 16.53 -6.45 7.57
C ASP A 90 16.24 -5.75 8.92
N GLY A 91 14.96 -5.59 9.25
CA GLY A 91 14.47 -5.07 10.52
C GLY A 91 14.20 -3.56 10.54
N ASP A 92 14.27 -2.90 9.39
CA ASP A 92 13.60 -1.63 9.15
C ASP A 92 12.49 -1.74 8.10
N ALA A 93 11.51 -0.83 8.21
CA ALA A 93 10.41 -0.82 7.26
C ALA A 93 10.72 0.12 6.11
N ASP A 94 10.54 -0.44 4.93
CA ASP A 94 10.51 0.17 3.62
C ASP A 94 9.12 0.71 3.30
N ILE A 95 9.01 1.35 2.14
CA ILE A 95 7.74 1.92 1.68
C ILE A 95 7.43 1.45 0.26
N PHE A 96 6.27 0.82 0.09
CA PHE A 96 5.73 0.47 -1.21
C PHE A 96 4.56 1.36 -1.59
N VAL A 97 4.52 1.82 -2.85
CA VAL A 97 3.53 2.79 -3.31
C VAL A 97 2.98 2.40 -4.69
N ALA A 98 1.65 2.33 -4.77
CA ALA A 98 0.90 2.19 -6.01
C ALA A 98 0.48 3.54 -6.58
N TYR A 99 0.47 3.63 -7.92
CA TYR A 99 0.15 4.84 -8.65
C TYR A 99 -0.86 4.57 -9.77
N ASP A 100 -1.77 5.51 -9.97
CA ASP A 100 -2.63 5.56 -11.14
C ASP A 100 -1.87 6.17 -12.33
N GLY A 101 -1.50 5.33 -13.29
CA GLY A 101 -0.84 5.74 -14.53
C GLY A 101 0.63 6.07 -14.31
N SER A 102 1.32 5.36 -13.42
CA SER A 102 2.78 5.41 -13.24
C SER A 102 3.30 4.07 -12.71
N PRO A 103 4.59 3.75 -12.91
CA PRO A 103 5.18 2.54 -12.35
C PRO A 103 5.07 2.49 -10.82
N LEU A 104 5.00 1.26 -10.29
CA LEU A 104 5.15 0.98 -8.87
C LEU A 104 6.47 1.54 -8.34
N ARG A 105 6.50 1.88 -7.04
CA ARG A 105 7.75 2.28 -6.36
C ARG A 105 7.89 1.50 -5.07
N LEU A 106 9.11 1.01 -4.85
CA LEU A 106 9.58 0.37 -3.64
C LEU A 106 10.76 1.20 -3.15
N TYR A 107 10.62 1.79 -1.98
CA TYR A 107 11.61 2.64 -1.36
C TYR A 107 12.27 1.89 -0.21
N GLU A 108 13.50 1.41 -0.43
CA GLU A 108 14.33 0.76 0.57
C GLU A 108 14.81 1.80 1.59
N ASN A 109 14.62 1.53 2.87
CA ASN A 109 15.13 2.31 3.98
C ASN A 109 16.56 1.84 4.35
N ASP A 110 17.40 2.74 4.87
CA ASP A 110 18.77 2.42 5.28
C ASP A 110 18.91 2.29 6.81
N GLY A 111 17.79 2.06 7.50
CA GLY A 111 17.67 2.08 8.96
C GLY A 111 17.55 3.46 9.60
N ASP A 112 17.85 4.54 8.87
CA ASP A 112 17.88 5.93 9.35
C ASP A 112 16.80 6.81 8.69
N LEU A 113 15.76 6.21 8.10
CA LEU A 113 14.69 6.87 7.34
C LEU A 113 15.19 7.60 6.08
N ASN A 114 16.31 7.14 5.50
CA ASN A 114 16.73 7.60 4.17
C ASN A 114 16.32 6.57 3.13
N PHE A 115 15.45 7.01 2.21
CA PHE A 115 14.78 6.11 1.28
C PHE A 115 15.39 6.16 -0.12
N THR A 116 15.64 4.98 -0.70
CA THR A 116 16.09 4.82 -2.09
C THR A 116 15.05 4.04 -2.90
N ASN A 117 14.59 4.59 -4.03
CA ASN A 117 13.68 3.85 -4.91
C ASN A 117 14.43 2.74 -5.65
N VAL A 118 14.14 1.50 -5.29
CA VAL A 118 14.75 0.28 -5.84
C VAL A 118 13.81 -0.54 -6.71
N ALA A 119 12.59 -0.08 -7.00
CA ALA A 119 11.58 -0.87 -7.73
C ALA A 119 12.12 -1.51 -9.02
N GLN A 120 12.84 -0.75 -9.84
CA GLN A 120 13.39 -1.27 -11.09
C GLN A 120 14.46 -2.34 -10.88
N SER A 121 15.37 -2.13 -9.92
CA SER A 121 16.41 -3.12 -9.60
C SER A 121 15.84 -4.35 -8.91
N ALA A 122 14.75 -4.18 -8.16
CA ALA A 122 13.98 -5.24 -7.54
C ALA A 122 13.08 -6.00 -8.54
N GLY A 123 13.07 -5.63 -9.83
CA GLY A 123 12.38 -6.40 -10.87
C GLY A 123 10.94 -5.95 -11.17
N PHE A 124 10.42 -4.92 -10.50
CA PHE A 124 9.11 -4.36 -10.86
C PHE A 124 9.15 -3.70 -12.24
N PRO A 125 8.04 -3.80 -13.01
CA PRO A 125 8.00 -3.24 -14.34
C PRO A 125 8.05 -1.70 -14.31
N THR A 126 8.73 -1.13 -15.30
CA THR A 126 8.75 0.32 -15.52
C THR A 126 7.64 0.79 -16.47
N THR A 127 6.66 -0.08 -16.74
CA THR A 127 5.52 0.22 -17.60
C THR A 127 4.50 1.07 -16.85
N TYR A 128 3.69 1.78 -17.63
CA TYR A 128 2.59 2.55 -17.08
C TYR A 128 1.40 1.62 -16.88
N VAL A 129 1.02 1.43 -15.62
CA VAL A 129 -0.11 0.62 -15.16
C VAL A 129 -0.94 1.48 -14.23
N ARG A 130 -2.26 1.25 -14.22
CA ARG A 130 -3.18 1.89 -13.28
C ARG A 130 -3.26 1.07 -12.00
N ASN A 131 -2.20 1.11 -11.20
CA ASN A 131 -2.13 0.37 -9.92
C ASN A 131 -2.93 1.13 -8.87
N TYR A 132 -3.92 0.48 -8.26
CA TYR A 132 -4.82 1.11 -7.29
C TYR A 132 -4.64 0.54 -5.89
N GLY A 133 -4.80 -0.77 -5.75
CA GLY A 133 -4.69 -1.47 -4.49
C GLY A 133 -3.49 -2.41 -4.49
N PHE A 134 -3.06 -2.81 -3.31
CA PHE A 134 -2.18 -3.96 -3.12
C PHE A 134 -2.32 -4.53 -1.70
N CYS A 135 -1.88 -5.76 -1.52
CA CYS A 135 -1.73 -6.37 -0.20
C CYS A 135 -0.50 -7.27 -0.17
N TRP A 136 0.15 -7.27 0.99
CA TRP A 136 1.32 -8.10 1.28
C TRP A 136 0.88 -9.39 1.97
N GLY A 137 1.53 -10.50 1.63
CA GLY A 137 1.29 -11.81 2.22
C GLY A 137 2.36 -12.79 1.76
N ASP A 138 2.75 -13.71 2.65
CA ASP A 138 3.65 -14.82 2.34
C ASP A 138 2.79 -15.98 1.81
N TYR A 139 2.52 -16.00 0.50
CA TYR A 139 1.50 -16.92 -0.07
C TYR A 139 2.03 -18.35 -0.21
N ASP A 140 3.35 -18.53 -0.26
CA ASP A 140 4.01 -19.83 -0.41
C ASP A 140 4.74 -20.30 0.86
N GLN A 141 4.64 -19.53 1.95
CA GLN A 141 5.18 -19.83 3.28
C GLN A 141 6.71 -19.96 3.31
N ASP A 142 7.40 -19.17 2.50
CA ASP A 142 8.86 -19.18 2.40
C ASP A 142 9.55 -18.20 3.38
N GLY A 143 8.76 -17.39 4.07
CA GLY A 143 9.20 -16.40 5.05
C GLY A 143 9.51 -15.02 4.45
N TRP A 144 9.23 -14.80 3.16
CA TRP A 144 9.36 -13.53 2.48
C TRP A 144 7.99 -13.01 2.08
N LEU A 145 7.72 -11.73 2.33
CA LEU A 145 6.45 -11.16 1.96
C LEU A 145 6.38 -10.94 0.45
N ASP A 146 5.38 -11.53 -0.19
CA ASP A 146 5.00 -11.30 -1.58
C ASP A 146 3.96 -10.18 -1.68
N VAL A 147 3.77 -9.63 -2.88
CA VAL A 147 2.79 -8.56 -3.10
C VAL A 147 1.85 -8.86 -4.25
N TYR A 148 0.56 -8.82 -3.95
CA TYR A 148 -0.49 -8.79 -4.95
C TYR A 148 -0.91 -7.34 -5.21
N VAL A 149 -0.89 -6.91 -6.47
CA VAL A 149 -1.21 -5.56 -6.93
C VAL A 149 -2.46 -5.60 -7.79
N SER A 150 -3.43 -4.77 -7.44
CA SER A 150 -4.70 -4.64 -8.11
C SER A 150 -4.69 -3.45 -9.07
N SER A 151 -5.24 -3.66 -10.26
CA SER A 151 -5.28 -2.68 -11.34
C SER A 151 -6.69 -2.17 -11.59
N TYR A 152 -6.77 -0.92 -12.05
CA TYR A 152 -8.02 -0.30 -12.46
C TYR A 152 -8.13 -0.28 -13.99
N TRP A 153 -9.05 -1.09 -14.51
CA TRP A 153 -9.44 -1.02 -15.91
C TRP A 153 -10.54 0.02 -16.15
N ASP A 154 -10.39 0.84 -17.20
CA ASP A 154 -11.45 1.72 -17.70
C ASP A 154 -11.38 1.81 -19.24
N PRO A 155 -12.44 1.38 -19.97
CA PRO A 155 -12.43 1.31 -21.42
C PRO A 155 -12.36 2.67 -22.12
N THR A 156 -12.50 3.77 -21.38
CA THR A 156 -12.43 5.14 -21.91
C THR A 156 -11.02 5.74 -21.86
N PHE A 157 -10.08 5.09 -21.18
CA PHE A 157 -8.70 5.53 -21.05
C PHE A 157 -7.78 4.93 -22.13
N ASP A 158 -6.50 5.32 -22.10
CA ASP A 158 -5.48 4.80 -23.01
C ASP A 158 -5.30 3.30 -22.81
N GLN A 159 -5.77 2.52 -23.78
CA GLN A 159 -5.72 1.06 -23.78
C GLN A 159 -4.31 0.51 -24.04
N SER A 160 -3.29 1.37 -24.14
CA SER A 160 -1.88 0.94 -24.12
C SER A 160 -1.36 0.64 -22.72
N TYR A 161 -2.09 1.02 -21.66
CA TYR A 161 -1.75 0.63 -20.30
C TYR A 161 -2.14 -0.83 -20.04
N GLU A 162 -1.21 -1.55 -19.42
CA GLU A 162 -1.53 -2.84 -18.81
C GLU A 162 -2.46 -2.60 -17.61
N THR A 163 -3.45 -3.48 -17.46
CA THR A 163 -4.59 -3.29 -16.54
C THR A 163 -5.00 -4.60 -15.87
N GLU A 164 -4.13 -5.60 -15.94
CA GLU A 164 -4.29 -6.86 -15.22
C GLU A 164 -3.78 -6.69 -13.79
N ASN A 165 -4.29 -7.53 -12.89
CA ASN A 165 -3.70 -7.63 -11.57
C ASN A 165 -2.42 -8.46 -11.65
N HIS A 166 -1.50 -8.24 -10.72
CA HIS A 166 -0.23 -8.95 -10.71
C HIS A 166 0.08 -9.52 -9.32
N LEU A 167 0.55 -10.76 -9.28
CA LEU A 167 1.20 -11.33 -8.11
C LEU A 167 2.71 -11.35 -8.33
N TYR A 168 3.44 -10.65 -7.46
CA TYR A 168 4.89 -10.61 -7.46
C TYR A 168 5.43 -11.42 -6.28
N HIS A 169 6.14 -12.51 -6.60
CA HIS A 169 6.81 -13.36 -5.63
C HIS A 169 8.16 -12.74 -5.22
N ASN A 170 8.42 -12.64 -3.93
CA ASN A 170 9.69 -12.17 -3.39
C ASN A 170 10.71 -13.31 -3.39
N ASN A 171 11.81 -13.16 -4.14
CA ASN A 171 12.79 -14.22 -4.28
C ASN A 171 13.76 -14.35 -3.07
N GLY A 172 13.61 -13.50 -2.05
CA GLY A 172 14.46 -13.48 -0.85
C GLY A 172 15.87 -12.95 -1.07
N ASP A 173 16.12 -12.29 -2.21
CA ASP A 173 17.41 -11.69 -2.57
C ASP A 173 17.30 -10.20 -2.95
N GLY A 174 16.21 -9.56 -2.51
CA GLY A 174 15.87 -8.17 -2.82
C GLY A 174 15.22 -7.98 -4.19
N THR A 175 14.83 -9.07 -4.86
CA THR A 175 14.14 -9.03 -6.16
C THR A 175 12.80 -9.75 -6.14
N PHE A 176 11.94 -9.41 -7.09
CA PHE A 176 10.61 -9.96 -7.28
C PHE A 176 10.47 -10.59 -8.67
N SER A 177 9.70 -11.67 -8.73
CA SER A 177 9.29 -12.37 -9.95
C SER A 177 7.78 -12.22 -10.15
N ASP A 178 7.34 -11.80 -11.34
CA ASP A 178 5.92 -11.86 -11.69
C ASP A 178 5.49 -13.32 -11.89
N VAL A 179 4.60 -13.82 -11.03
CA VAL A 179 4.08 -15.20 -11.02
C VAL A 179 2.59 -15.25 -11.34
N THR A 180 2.04 -14.19 -11.94
CA THR A 180 0.61 -14.00 -12.17
C THR A 180 0.00 -15.11 -13.02
N ILE A 181 0.72 -15.56 -14.05
CA ILE A 181 0.25 -16.60 -14.98
C ILE A 181 0.31 -17.98 -14.33
N GLU A 182 1.38 -18.26 -13.61
CA GLU A 182 1.63 -19.51 -12.90
C GLU A 182 0.58 -19.76 -11.82
N THR A 183 0.17 -18.69 -11.14
CA THR A 183 -0.81 -18.74 -10.05
C THR A 183 -2.26 -18.49 -10.52
N ASN A 184 -2.46 -18.09 -11.78
CA ASN A 184 -3.76 -17.76 -12.35
C ASN A 184 -4.50 -16.67 -11.55
N THR A 185 -3.77 -15.61 -11.18
CA THR A 185 -4.23 -14.54 -10.27
C THR A 185 -4.53 -13.21 -10.97
N SER A 186 -4.33 -13.10 -12.29
CA SER A 186 -4.57 -11.86 -13.06
C SER A 186 -5.99 -11.28 -12.86
N ASP A 187 -7.01 -12.14 -12.72
CA ASP A 187 -8.44 -11.80 -12.73
C ASP A 187 -8.92 -11.04 -14.00
N GLY A 188 -8.05 -10.88 -15.01
CA GLY A 188 -8.33 -10.26 -16.29
C GLY A 188 -8.53 -8.74 -16.20
N TYR A 189 -9.27 -8.18 -17.17
CA TYR A 189 -9.53 -6.73 -17.26
C TYR A 189 -10.72 -6.31 -16.40
N THR A 190 -10.54 -6.32 -15.09
CA THR A 190 -11.51 -5.86 -14.10
C THR A 190 -11.00 -4.62 -13.38
N SER A 191 -11.92 -3.80 -12.85
CA SER A 191 -11.53 -2.69 -11.96
C SER A 191 -11.47 -3.24 -10.54
N THR A 192 -10.27 -3.40 -9.99
CA THR A 192 -10.08 -3.92 -8.63
C THR A 192 -9.30 -2.92 -7.78
N LEU A 193 -9.75 -2.73 -6.55
CA LEU A 193 -9.31 -1.62 -5.69
C LEU A 193 -8.72 -2.08 -4.37
N ALA A 194 -9.16 -3.23 -3.84
CA ALA A 194 -8.80 -3.64 -2.48
C ALA A 194 -8.63 -5.15 -2.39
N PRO A 195 -7.44 -5.69 -2.71
CA PRO A 195 -7.13 -7.07 -2.43
C PRO A 195 -6.80 -7.27 -0.93
N ILE A 196 -7.05 -8.46 -0.40
CA ILE A 196 -6.64 -8.86 0.95
C ILE A 196 -6.25 -10.33 1.00
N TRP A 197 -5.15 -10.60 1.70
CA TRP A 197 -4.74 -11.94 2.11
C TRP A 197 -5.27 -12.26 3.49
N TRP A 198 -5.80 -13.47 3.67
CA TRP A 198 -6.18 -14.03 4.97
C TRP A 198 -6.31 -15.55 4.87
N ASP A 199 -6.26 -16.27 5.98
CA ASP A 199 -6.59 -17.69 6.02
C ASP A 199 -8.11 -17.82 6.25
N TYR A 200 -8.89 -17.97 5.17
CA TYR A 200 -10.35 -17.94 5.21
C TYR A 200 -10.93 -19.22 5.81
N ASP A 201 -10.35 -20.37 5.46
CA ASP A 201 -10.88 -21.67 5.84
C ASP A 201 -10.13 -22.37 6.98
N ASN A 202 -9.08 -21.73 7.52
CA ASN A 202 -8.20 -22.19 8.60
C ASN A 202 -7.38 -23.43 8.22
N ASP A 203 -6.97 -23.56 6.96
CA ASP A 203 -6.08 -24.64 6.52
C ASP A 203 -4.58 -24.29 6.64
N GLY A 204 -4.28 -23.02 6.92
CA GLY A 204 -2.93 -22.51 7.13
C GLY A 204 -2.28 -21.93 5.87
N ASP A 205 -2.91 -22.05 4.70
CA ASP A 205 -2.49 -21.39 3.47
C ASP A 205 -3.18 -20.02 3.36
N ALA A 206 -2.53 -19.05 2.72
CA ALA A 206 -3.10 -17.72 2.54
C ALA A 206 -4.10 -17.71 1.37
N ASP A 207 -5.33 -17.28 1.63
CA ASP A 207 -6.36 -17.04 0.61
C ASP A 207 -6.38 -15.58 0.14
N LEU A 208 -6.54 -15.39 -1.16
CA LEU A 208 -6.69 -14.07 -1.79
C LEU A 208 -8.16 -13.74 -2.02
N TYR A 209 -8.60 -12.58 -1.52
CA TYR A 209 -9.88 -11.98 -1.89
C TYR A 209 -9.65 -10.66 -2.64
N VAL A 210 -10.33 -10.47 -3.78
CA VAL A 210 -10.19 -9.30 -4.67
C VAL A 210 -11.57 -8.69 -4.93
N VAL A 211 -11.66 -7.35 -4.90
CA VAL A 211 -12.89 -6.57 -5.17
C VAL A 211 -12.65 -5.37 -6.05
#